data_AF-A0A4W5RCH5-F1
#
_entry.id   AF-A0A4W5RCH5-F1
#
_cell.length_a   1.000
_cell.length_b   1.000
_cell.length_c   1.000
_cell.angle_alpha   90.00
_cell.angle_beta   90.00
_cell.angle_gamma   90.00
#
_symmetry.space_group_name_H-M   'P 1'
#
loop_
_entity.id
_entity.type
_entity.pdbx_description
1 polymer ?
#
loop_
_entity_poly.entity_id
_entity_poly.type
_entity_poly.pdbx_seq_one_letter_code
_entity_poly.pdbx_strand_id
1 'polypeptide(L)'
;MTLTVCVYFRVYFSGLVGLLLILTAEARVGNSSESHLCTESKECLLYDLVCKNDDYEVRHYDSVKWVSTDEECYFMDKATYIAFRRLFKYITGSNKAGVNIDMTAPVTVKIEEKKKMWASSVFTISFLLPSDYQMTPPQPTDEKVYFTETPDMKVYVRSYGGWMMSLASSVNSMLLKRQLDNVQATYNKDYHYAVGYDSPMKILNRHNEVWYMVEGEPVCPTSS
;
A
#
# COMPACT_ATOMS: atom_id res chain seq x y z
N MET A 1 12.33 23.01 -79.84
CA MET A 1 13.24 21.89 -79.52
C MET A 1 14.30 22.42 -78.57
N THR A 2 14.02 22.36 -77.27
CA THR A 2 14.98 22.67 -76.19
C THR A 2 14.44 22.01 -74.92
N LEU A 3 15.23 21.07 -74.40
CA LEU A 3 14.96 20.30 -73.19
C LEU A 3 15.20 21.17 -71.95
N THR A 4 14.34 21.05 -70.95
CA THR A 4 14.68 21.38 -69.56
C THR A 4 14.38 20.17 -68.69
N VAL A 5 15.44 19.66 -68.07
CA VAL A 5 15.49 18.46 -67.23
C VAL A 5 14.84 18.77 -65.89
N CYS A 6 13.79 18.01 -65.53
CA CYS A 6 13.16 18.07 -64.22
C CYS A 6 13.90 17.14 -63.26
N VAL A 7 14.59 17.71 -62.26
CA VAL A 7 15.34 16.96 -61.25
C VAL A 7 14.37 16.35 -60.24
N TYR A 8 14.39 15.02 -60.10
CA TYR A 8 13.67 14.27 -59.08
C TYR A 8 14.30 14.48 -57.70
N PHE A 9 13.58 15.09 -56.76
CA PHE A 9 13.94 15.06 -55.34
C PHE A 9 13.24 13.87 -54.68
N ARG A 10 13.99 12.79 -54.42
CA ARG A 10 13.54 11.67 -53.59
C ARG A 10 13.57 12.12 -52.13
N VAL A 11 12.43 12.37 -51.52
CA VAL A 11 12.30 12.51 -50.06
C VAL A 11 12.10 11.11 -49.49
N TYR A 12 13.12 10.59 -48.80
CA TYR A 12 13.01 9.36 -48.01
C TYR A 12 12.31 9.70 -46.69
N PHE A 13 11.07 9.24 -46.52
CA PHE A 13 10.45 9.16 -45.19
C PHE A 13 11.06 7.96 -44.45
N SER A 14 12.11 8.19 -43.67
CA SER A 14 12.52 7.24 -42.63
C SER A 14 11.49 7.29 -41.51
N GLY A 15 10.47 6.45 -41.61
CA GLY A 15 9.48 6.25 -40.56
C GLY A 15 10.14 5.61 -39.34
N LEU A 16 10.48 6.42 -38.34
CA LEU A 16 10.82 5.95 -37.01
C LEU A 16 9.50 5.90 -36.23
N VAL A 17 8.84 4.74 -36.24
CA VAL A 17 7.78 4.44 -35.28
C VAL A 17 8.49 4.30 -33.94
N GLY A 18 8.59 5.41 -33.21
CA GLY A 18 9.01 5.41 -31.82
C GLY A 18 7.98 4.65 -31.02
N LEU A 19 8.28 3.40 -30.67
CA LEU A 19 7.54 2.66 -29.67
C LEU A 19 7.77 3.39 -28.34
N LEU A 20 6.85 4.30 -27.98
CA LEU A 20 6.76 4.81 -26.62
C LEU A 20 6.35 3.62 -25.75
N LEU A 21 7.35 2.90 -25.24
CA LEU A 21 7.17 2.04 -24.08
C LEU A 21 6.83 2.99 -22.93
N ILE A 22 5.53 3.23 -22.75
CA ILE A 22 5.03 3.70 -21.47
C ILE A 22 5.41 2.56 -20.52
N LEU A 23 6.49 2.75 -19.76
CA LEU A 23 6.73 2.00 -18.54
C LEU A 23 5.56 2.35 -17.64
N THR A 24 4.45 1.64 -17.78
CA THR A 24 3.49 1.56 -16.68
C THR A 24 4.31 0.95 -15.56
N ALA A 25 4.63 1.75 -14.54
CA ALA A 25 5.09 1.20 -13.28
C ALA A 25 3.98 0.22 -12.87
N GLU A 26 4.21 -1.07 -13.14
CA GLU A 26 3.30 -2.10 -12.72
C GLU A 26 3.32 -2.03 -11.20
N ALA A 27 2.21 -1.55 -10.64
CA ALA A 27 1.86 -1.71 -9.25
C ALA A 27 2.35 -3.09 -8.78
N ARG A 28 3.37 -3.17 -7.91
CA ARG A 28 3.97 -4.46 -7.52
C ARG A 28 3.11 -5.21 -6.50
N VAL A 29 1.88 -5.52 -6.89
CA VAL A 29 1.13 -6.64 -6.33
C VAL A 29 1.61 -7.86 -7.08
N GLY A 30 2.47 -8.64 -6.45
CA GLY A 30 3.18 -9.74 -7.09
C GLY A 30 3.08 -11.04 -6.30
N ASN A 31 3.76 -12.07 -6.78
CA ASN A 31 3.69 -13.39 -6.18
C ASN A 31 4.27 -13.36 -4.75
N SER A 32 3.57 -13.97 -3.79
CA SER A 32 4.01 -13.97 -2.40
C SER A 32 5.34 -14.68 -2.16
N SER A 33 5.78 -15.57 -3.05
CA SER A 33 7.10 -16.21 -2.99
C SER A 33 8.28 -15.22 -3.08
N GLU A 34 8.04 -13.99 -3.55
CA GLU A 34 9.04 -12.92 -3.63
C GLU A 34 9.22 -12.19 -2.28
N SER A 35 8.35 -12.44 -1.30
CA SER A 35 8.38 -11.79 0.02
C SER A 35 8.21 -12.78 1.16
N HIS A 36 9.17 -12.78 2.08
CA HIS A 36 9.08 -13.58 3.31
C HIS A 36 7.97 -13.12 4.27
N LEU A 37 7.36 -11.94 4.04
CA LEU A 37 6.29 -11.38 4.87
C LEU A 37 4.94 -12.04 4.59
N CYS A 38 4.70 -12.43 3.35
CA CYS A 38 3.40 -12.92 2.87
C CYS A 38 3.43 -14.45 2.77
N THR A 39 3.07 -15.14 3.87
CA THR A 39 3.13 -16.62 3.92
C THR A 39 1.78 -17.30 3.71
N GLU A 40 0.68 -16.55 3.74
CA GLU A 40 -0.70 -17.08 3.76
C GLU A 40 -1.58 -16.57 2.61
N SER A 41 -1.03 -15.74 1.71
CA SER A 41 -1.69 -15.23 0.51
C SER A 41 -0.93 -15.64 -0.75
N LYS A 42 -1.60 -15.65 -1.91
CA LYS A 42 -0.95 -15.89 -3.21
C LYS A 42 -0.20 -14.67 -3.72
N GLU A 43 -0.73 -13.48 -3.42
CA GLU A 43 -0.14 -12.22 -3.81
C GLU A 43 0.16 -11.34 -2.59
N CYS A 44 1.17 -10.49 -2.76
CA CYS A 44 1.75 -9.64 -1.74
C CYS A 44 2.02 -8.25 -2.30
N LEU A 45 1.91 -7.23 -1.45
CA LEU A 45 2.46 -5.91 -1.76
C LEU A 45 3.99 -5.98 -1.67
N LEU A 46 4.65 -5.97 -2.82
CA LEU A 46 6.11 -5.97 -2.91
C LEU A 46 6.65 -4.54 -2.86
N TYR A 47 7.91 -4.42 -2.48
CA TYR A 47 8.60 -3.14 -2.34
C TYR A 47 10.05 -3.24 -2.75
N ASP A 48 10.62 -2.08 -3.06
CA ASP A 48 12.07 -1.91 -3.13
C ASP A 48 12.59 -1.44 -1.76
N LEU A 49 13.54 -2.20 -1.20
CA LEU A 49 14.22 -1.80 0.02
C LEU A 49 15.21 -0.66 -0.30
N VAL A 50 14.96 0.52 0.24
CA VAL A 50 15.85 1.69 0.07
C VAL A 50 17.03 1.57 1.03
N CYS A 51 16.76 1.33 2.31
CA CYS A 51 17.77 1.14 3.35
C CYS A 51 17.14 0.58 4.64
N LYS A 52 17.96 0.06 5.56
CA LYS A 52 17.50 -0.46 6.86
C LYS A 52 18.58 -0.43 7.93
N ASN A 53 18.16 -0.39 9.19
CA ASN A 53 18.95 -0.75 10.36
C ASN A 53 18.10 -1.60 11.33
N ASP A 54 18.55 -1.72 12.58
CA ASP A 54 17.83 -2.46 13.63
C ASP A 54 16.56 -1.74 14.13
N ASP A 55 16.41 -0.45 13.85
CA ASP A 55 15.29 0.37 14.35
C ASP A 55 14.12 0.47 13.35
N TYR A 56 14.43 0.72 12.08
CA TYR A 56 13.46 0.89 11.01
C TYR A 56 14.04 0.60 9.61
N GLU A 57 13.12 0.41 8.66
CA GLU A 57 13.42 0.28 7.24
C GLU A 57 12.84 1.46 6.46
N VAL A 58 13.44 1.80 5.34
CA VAL A 58 12.85 2.67 4.32
C VAL A 58 12.53 1.82 3.11
N ARG A 59 11.28 1.84 2.68
CA ARG A 59 10.79 1.07 1.53
C ARG A 59 10.15 2.01 0.53
N HIS A 60 10.30 1.70 -0.75
CA HIS A 60 9.56 2.32 -1.84
C HIS A 60 8.47 1.37 -2.32
N TYR A 61 7.25 1.91 -2.46
CA TYR A 61 6.08 1.22 -2.99
C TYR A 61 5.57 1.97 -4.22
N ASP A 62 5.27 1.21 -5.27
CA ASP A 62 4.54 1.71 -6.44
C ASP A 62 3.08 2.05 -6.09
N SER A 63 2.42 2.80 -6.98
CA SER A 63 1.00 3.13 -6.82
C SER A 63 0.15 1.85 -6.84
N VAL A 64 -0.74 1.68 -5.86
CA VAL A 64 -1.62 0.50 -5.76
C VAL A 64 -3.02 0.91 -5.31
N LYS A 65 -4.01 0.21 -5.87
CA LYS A 65 -5.42 0.33 -5.53
C LYS A 65 -5.79 -0.63 -4.41
N TRP A 66 -6.64 -0.14 -3.52
CA TRP A 66 -7.18 -0.85 -2.39
C TRP A 66 -8.70 -0.81 -2.43
N VAL A 67 -9.33 -1.77 -1.76
CA VAL A 67 -10.73 -1.65 -1.34
C VAL A 67 -10.77 -1.33 0.15
N SER A 68 -11.46 -0.25 0.48
CA SER A 68 -11.41 0.39 1.80
C SER A 68 -12.79 0.60 2.39
N THR A 69 -12.82 0.73 3.71
CA THR A 69 -14.01 1.15 4.44
C THR A 69 -13.61 1.80 5.76
N ASP A 70 -14.41 2.76 6.20
CA ASP A 70 -14.20 3.46 7.46
C ASP A 70 -14.99 2.83 8.59
N GLU A 71 -14.40 2.84 9.78
CA GLU A 71 -15.15 2.72 11.01
C GLU A 71 -14.73 3.67 12.10
N GLU A 72 -15.74 4.28 12.72
CA GLU A 72 -15.56 5.16 13.86
C GLU A 72 -15.69 4.37 15.17
N CYS A 73 -14.62 4.31 15.96
CA CYS A 73 -14.58 3.60 17.23
C CYS A 73 -13.57 4.23 18.20
N TYR A 74 -13.64 3.85 19.47
CA TYR A 74 -12.62 4.21 20.46
C TYR A 74 -11.34 3.38 20.33
N PHE A 75 -11.48 2.12 19.90
CA PHE A 75 -10.38 1.16 19.82
C PHE A 75 -10.28 0.60 18.40
N MET A 76 -9.05 0.52 17.90
CA MET A 76 -8.73 0.01 16.58
C MET A 76 -9.18 -1.45 16.41
N ASP A 77 -9.12 -2.24 17.48
CA ASP A 77 -9.43 -3.68 17.46
C ASP A 77 -10.89 -3.92 17.05
N LYS A 78 -11.81 -3.12 17.62
CA LYS A 78 -13.23 -3.20 17.31
C LYS A 78 -13.54 -2.68 15.91
N ALA A 79 -12.93 -1.55 15.51
CA ALA A 79 -13.08 -1.00 14.17
C ALA A 79 -12.63 -2.03 13.12
N THR A 80 -11.44 -2.60 13.31
CA THR A 80 -10.84 -3.58 12.42
C THR A 80 -11.73 -4.81 12.29
N TYR A 81 -12.28 -5.34 13.39
CA TYR A 81 -13.18 -6.49 13.33
C TYR A 81 -14.47 -6.23 12.52
N ILE A 82 -15.06 -5.03 12.63
CA ILE A 82 -16.28 -4.66 11.91
C ILE A 82 -15.96 -4.44 10.42
N ALA A 83 -14.96 -3.61 10.14
CA ALA A 83 -14.55 -3.24 8.80
C ALA A 83 -13.99 -4.43 8.00
N PHE A 84 -13.18 -5.28 8.63
CA PHE A 84 -12.67 -6.51 8.00
C PHE A 84 -13.80 -7.40 7.51
N ARG A 85 -14.84 -7.63 8.32
CA ARG A 85 -16.00 -8.44 7.90
C ARG A 85 -16.76 -7.81 6.74
N ARG A 86 -16.82 -6.48 6.67
CA ARG A 86 -17.44 -5.77 5.54
C ARG A 86 -16.63 -5.98 4.26
N LEU A 87 -15.31 -5.75 4.30
CA LEU A 87 -14.43 -5.97 3.15
C LEU A 87 -14.36 -7.45 2.76
N PHE A 88 -14.43 -8.36 3.73
CA PHE A 88 -14.48 -9.80 3.46
C PHE A 88 -15.71 -10.18 2.64
N LYS A 89 -16.89 -9.62 2.95
CA LYS A 89 -18.09 -9.82 2.12
C LYS A 89 -17.90 -9.34 0.69
N TYR A 90 -17.22 -8.22 0.48
CA TYR A 90 -16.92 -7.69 -0.85
C TYR A 90 -16.10 -8.69 -1.68
N ILE A 91 -14.99 -9.20 -1.13
CA ILE A 91 -14.13 -10.15 -1.83
C ILE A 91 -14.77 -11.54 -1.96
N THR A 92 -15.78 -11.89 -1.17
CA THR A 92 -16.54 -13.15 -1.29
C THR A 92 -17.88 -12.99 -2.01
N GLY A 93 -17.95 -12.09 -3.00
CA GLY A 93 -19.10 -12.00 -3.92
C GLY A 93 -20.10 -10.88 -3.65
N SER A 94 -19.96 -10.06 -2.61
CA SER A 94 -20.78 -8.85 -2.41
C SER A 94 -20.25 -7.66 -3.23
N ASN A 95 -20.13 -7.88 -4.53
CA ASN A 95 -19.74 -6.91 -5.53
C ASN A 95 -20.66 -7.09 -6.76
N LYS A 96 -20.78 -6.06 -7.61
CA LYS A 96 -21.76 -6.05 -8.71
C LYS A 96 -21.55 -7.17 -9.74
N ALA A 97 -20.34 -7.75 -9.80
CA ALA A 97 -20.04 -8.87 -10.68
C ALA A 97 -20.32 -10.24 -10.02
N GLY A 98 -20.59 -10.28 -8.71
CA GLY A 98 -20.82 -11.52 -7.96
C GLY A 98 -19.59 -12.45 -7.90
N VAL A 99 -18.39 -11.91 -8.15
CA VAL A 99 -17.15 -12.72 -8.25
C VAL A 99 -16.45 -12.82 -6.90
N ASN A 100 -15.74 -13.93 -6.70
CA ASN A 100 -14.79 -14.05 -5.60
C ASN A 100 -13.43 -13.47 -6.01
N ILE A 101 -12.82 -12.72 -5.10
CA ILE A 101 -11.52 -12.10 -5.24
C ILE A 101 -10.61 -12.76 -4.21
N ASP A 102 -9.44 -13.23 -4.63
CA ASP A 102 -8.47 -13.83 -3.73
C ASP A 102 -7.98 -12.80 -2.69
N MET A 103 -7.83 -13.23 -1.44
CA MET A 103 -7.25 -12.40 -0.40
C MET A 103 -5.75 -12.20 -0.65
N THR A 104 -5.27 -10.99 -0.43
CA THR A 104 -3.86 -10.59 -0.53
C THR A 104 -3.36 -10.12 0.84
N ALA A 105 -2.05 -9.87 0.93
CA ALA A 105 -1.44 -9.24 2.10
C ALA A 105 -0.61 -8.02 1.67
N PRO A 106 -0.47 -7.00 2.54
CA PRO A 106 -1.05 -6.89 3.87
C PRO A 106 -2.45 -6.28 3.90
N VAL A 107 -3.09 -6.34 5.08
CA VAL A 107 -4.21 -5.46 5.46
C VAL A 107 -3.64 -4.22 6.14
N THR A 108 -4.12 -3.04 5.75
CA THR A 108 -3.69 -1.76 6.34
C THR A 108 -4.84 -1.11 7.12
N VAL A 109 -4.49 -0.40 8.20
CA VAL A 109 -5.40 0.41 9.00
C VAL A 109 -4.82 1.80 9.13
N LYS A 110 -5.44 2.79 8.47
CA LYS A 110 -5.08 4.20 8.60
C LYS A 110 -5.56 4.74 9.94
N ILE A 111 -4.68 5.41 10.68
CA ILE A 111 -4.95 5.92 12.02
C ILE A 111 -4.55 7.39 12.06
N GLU A 112 -5.50 8.27 12.36
CA GLU A 112 -5.22 9.69 12.58
C GLU A 112 -4.39 9.92 13.86
N GLU A 113 -3.38 10.76 13.75
CA GLU A 113 -2.50 11.16 14.87
C GLU A 113 -3.21 12.13 15.82
N LYS A 114 -4.02 13.03 15.28
CA LYS A 114 -4.70 14.08 16.03
C LYS A 114 -5.95 13.54 16.70
N LYS A 115 -5.78 12.89 17.85
CA LYS A 115 -6.92 12.43 18.67
C LYS A 115 -7.29 13.48 19.71
N LYS A 116 -8.57 13.83 19.78
CA LYS A 116 -9.10 14.53 20.95
C LYS A 116 -9.21 13.52 22.10
N MET A 117 -8.81 13.93 23.30
CA MET A 117 -8.94 13.09 24.49
C MET A 117 -10.40 12.66 24.65
N TRP A 118 -10.66 11.36 24.82
CA TRP A 118 -12.00 10.75 24.95
C TRP A 118 -12.91 10.81 23.70
N ALA A 119 -12.35 11.07 22.52
CA ALA A 119 -13.10 10.96 21.28
C ALA A 119 -12.88 9.59 20.61
N SER A 120 -13.91 9.12 19.91
CA SER A 120 -13.73 8.12 18.86
C SER A 120 -12.78 8.64 17.77
N SER A 121 -12.15 7.71 17.06
CA SER A 121 -11.36 7.99 15.87
C SER A 121 -11.94 7.22 14.70
N VAL A 122 -11.80 7.79 13.50
CA VAL A 122 -12.08 7.06 12.27
C VAL A 122 -10.86 6.21 11.93
N PHE A 123 -11.10 4.93 11.69
CA PHE A 123 -10.10 3.98 11.22
C PHE A 123 -10.48 3.55 9.79
N THR A 124 -9.59 3.77 8.83
CA THR A 124 -9.80 3.29 7.46
C THR A 124 -9.09 1.96 7.29
N ILE A 125 -9.84 0.88 7.15
CA ILE A 125 -9.28 -0.45 6.90
C ILE A 125 -9.26 -0.65 5.39
N SER A 126 -8.17 -1.20 4.87
CA SER A 126 -8.03 -1.45 3.43
C SER A 126 -7.46 -2.84 3.15
N PHE A 127 -8.04 -3.52 2.17
CA PHE A 127 -7.49 -4.74 1.56
C PHE A 127 -6.83 -4.36 0.24
N LEU A 128 -5.62 -4.87 0.04
CA LEU A 128 -4.93 -4.73 -1.24
C LEU A 128 -5.71 -5.50 -2.31
N LEU A 129 -5.97 -4.88 -3.45
CA LEU A 129 -6.58 -5.61 -4.55
C LEU A 129 -5.51 -6.49 -5.24
N PRO A 130 -5.83 -7.74 -5.63
CA PRO A 130 -4.97 -8.56 -6.48
C PRO A 130 -4.55 -7.84 -7.76
N SER A 131 -3.46 -8.29 -8.38
CA SER A 131 -2.94 -7.70 -9.63
C SER A 131 -4.01 -7.60 -10.72
N ASP A 132 -4.82 -8.66 -10.90
CA ASP A 132 -5.95 -8.73 -11.84
C ASP A 132 -7.01 -7.63 -11.64
N TYR A 133 -7.12 -7.08 -10.43
CA TYR A 133 -8.13 -6.08 -10.05
C TYR A 133 -7.57 -4.68 -9.82
N GLN A 134 -6.28 -4.45 -10.06
CA GLN A 134 -5.67 -3.12 -9.93
C GLN A 134 -6.27 -2.11 -10.91
N MET A 135 -6.58 -2.53 -12.14
CA MET A 135 -7.17 -1.65 -13.16
C MET A 135 -8.69 -1.54 -13.07
N THR A 136 -9.39 -2.69 -13.02
CA THR A 136 -10.86 -2.73 -13.16
C THR A 136 -11.50 -3.60 -12.07
N PRO A 137 -11.49 -3.15 -10.80
CA PRO A 137 -12.12 -3.91 -9.72
C PRO A 137 -13.65 -3.89 -9.85
N PRO A 138 -14.35 -4.98 -9.48
CA PRO A 138 -15.80 -5.02 -9.52
C PRO A 138 -16.37 -4.06 -8.49
N GLN A 139 -17.35 -3.25 -8.89
CA GLN A 139 -17.93 -2.22 -8.02
C GLN A 139 -18.56 -2.83 -6.76
N PRO A 140 -18.38 -2.25 -5.56
CA PRO A 140 -19.03 -2.73 -4.35
C PRO A 140 -20.56 -2.60 -4.42
N THR A 141 -21.26 -3.46 -3.69
CA THR A 141 -22.72 -3.31 -3.46
C THR A 141 -23.06 -2.59 -2.16
N ASP A 142 -22.11 -2.50 -1.22
CA ASP A 142 -22.23 -1.77 0.03
C ASP A 142 -21.69 -0.34 -0.16
N GLU A 143 -22.51 0.67 0.12
CA GLU A 143 -22.17 2.09 -0.05
C GLU A 143 -21.03 2.56 0.87
N LYS A 144 -20.73 1.82 1.95
CA LYS A 144 -19.60 2.10 2.84
C LYS A 144 -18.26 1.55 2.33
N VAL A 145 -18.28 0.78 1.25
CA VAL A 145 -17.08 0.19 0.65
C VAL A 145 -16.73 0.99 -0.59
N TYR A 146 -15.49 1.46 -0.66
CA TYR A 146 -15.00 2.32 -1.73
C TYR A 146 -13.57 1.97 -2.10
N PHE A 147 -13.10 2.45 -3.26
CA PHE A 147 -11.72 2.26 -3.68
C PHE A 147 -10.86 3.42 -3.22
N THR A 148 -9.65 3.11 -2.75
CA THR A 148 -8.60 4.10 -2.51
C THR A 148 -7.36 3.74 -3.30
N GLU A 149 -6.46 4.70 -3.46
CA GLU A 149 -5.18 4.50 -4.10
C GLU A 149 -4.10 5.12 -3.20
N THR A 150 -3.05 4.36 -2.94
CA THR A 150 -1.81 4.93 -2.39
C THR A 150 -0.93 5.29 -3.58
N PRO A 151 -0.42 6.52 -3.67
CA PRO A 151 0.48 6.91 -4.76
C PRO A 151 1.82 6.19 -4.64
N ASP A 152 2.66 6.36 -5.66
CA ASP A 152 4.10 6.11 -5.53
C ASP A 152 4.63 6.81 -4.28
N MET A 153 5.19 6.03 -3.35
CA MET A 153 5.56 6.54 -2.05
C MET A 153 6.76 5.82 -1.45
N LYS A 154 7.52 6.56 -0.64
CA LYS A 154 8.48 5.98 0.30
C LYS A 154 7.89 5.98 1.70
N VAL A 155 8.15 4.93 2.47
CA VAL A 155 7.65 4.79 3.84
C VAL A 155 8.76 4.38 4.80
N TYR A 156 8.72 4.92 6.01
CA TYR A 156 9.46 4.42 7.16
C TYR A 156 8.67 3.29 7.81
N VAL A 157 9.30 2.15 8.05
CA VAL A 157 8.65 0.94 8.55
C VAL A 157 9.32 0.46 9.83
N ARG A 158 8.50 0.18 10.84
CA ARG A 158 8.92 -0.57 12.03
C ARG A 158 8.13 -1.86 12.15
N SER A 159 8.84 -2.98 12.19
CA SER A 159 8.26 -4.32 12.36
C SER A 159 8.16 -4.71 13.83
N TYR A 160 7.12 -5.47 14.17
CA TYR A 160 6.93 -6.03 15.51
C TYR A 160 6.08 -7.31 15.48
N GLY A 161 6.35 -8.19 16.44
CA GLY A 161 5.61 -9.44 16.59
C GLY A 161 4.32 -9.32 17.40
N GLY A 162 3.61 -10.44 17.54
CA GLY A 162 2.39 -10.53 18.34
C GLY A 162 1.13 -10.11 17.58
N TRP A 163 0.08 -9.73 18.31
CA TRP A 163 -1.18 -9.31 17.70
C TRP A 163 -1.15 -7.82 17.36
N MET A 164 -1.68 -7.44 16.19
CA MET A 164 -1.89 -6.05 15.78
C MET A 164 -3.02 -5.39 16.60
N MET A 165 -2.74 -5.13 17.87
CA MET A 165 -3.67 -4.53 18.83
C MET A 165 -3.42 -3.04 19.01
N SER A 166 -4.47 -2.29 19.40
CA SER A 166 -4.41 -0.83 19.58
C SER A 166 -3.19 -0.37 20.39
N LEU A 167 -2.92 -1.04 21.53
CA LEU A 167 -1.81 -0.69 22.42
C LEU A 167 -0.44 -1.01 21.79
N ALA A 168 -0.28 -2.22 21.23
CA ALA A 168 0.98 -2.65 20.63
C ALA A 168 1.35 -1.79 19.40
N SER A 169 0.37 -1.46 18.57
CA SER A 169 0.53 -0.55 17.44
C SER A 169 0.92 0.85 17.90
N SER A 170 0.23 1.39 18.92
CA SER A 170 0.54 2.73 19.47
C SER A 170 1.95 2.81 20.04
N VAL A 171 2.39 1.79 20.78
CA VAL A 171 3.77 1.73 21.31
C VAL A 171 4.80 1.73 20.18
N ASN A 172 4.61 0.89 19.14
CA ASN A 172 5.55 0.83 18.02
C ASN A 172 5.53 2.09 17.16
N SER A 173 4.37 2.72 17.00
CA SER A 173 4.23 4.05 16.39
C SER A 173 5.07 5.08 17.16
N MET A 174 4.91 5.18 18.49
CA MET A 174 5.70 6.11 19.30
C MET A 174 7.20 5.85 19.23
N LEU A 175 7.62 4.57 19.21
CA LEU A 175 9.02 4.20 19.07
C LEU A 175 9.58 4.63 17.71
N LEU A 176 8.85 4.37 16.62
CA LEU A 176 9.26 4.79 15.28
C LEU A 176 9.34 6.32 15.19
N LYS A 177 8.31 7.05 15.64
CA LYS A 177 8.32 8.52 15.68
C LYS A 177 9.55 9.06 16.40
N ARG A 178 9.87 8.51 17.58
CA ARG A 178 11.03 8.92 18.36
C ARG A 178 12.33 8.74 17.57
N GLN A 179 12.49 7.62 16.86
CA GLN A 179 13.69 7.40 16.05
C GLN A 179 13.77 8.35 14.86
N LEU A 180 12.65 8.59 14.17
CA LEU A 180 12.58 9.55 13.07
C LEU A 180 12.87 10.98 13.52
N ASP A 181 12.32 11.39 14.66
CA ASP A 181 12.56 12.73 15.24
C ASP A 181 14.03 12.90 15.66
N ASN A 182 14.68 11.86 16.21
CA ASN A 182 16.10 11.89 16.58
C ASN A 182 17.03 12.13 15.39
N VAL A 183 16.70 11.57 14.23
CA VAL A 183 17.47 11.74 12.98
C VAL A 183 16.96 12.91 12.12
N GLN A 184 16.04 13.71 12.66
CA GLN A 184 15.45 14.87 11.99
C GLN A 184 14.78 14.52 10.64
N ALA A 185 14.22 13.31 10.54
CA ALA A 185 13.48 12.86 9.37
C ALA A 185 12.15 13.61 9.22
N THR A 186 11.80 13.91 7.98
CA THR A 186 10.49 14.48 7.60
C THR A 186 9.54 13.37 7.17
N TYR A 187 8.34 13.37 7.74
CA TYR A 187 7.33 12.34 7.53
C TYR A 187 5.94 12.86 7.88
N ASN A 188 4.90 12.19 7.36
CA ASN A 188 3.51 12.57 7.57
C ASN A 188 3.15 12.55 9.06
N LYS A 189 2.72 13.70 9.59
CA LYS A 189 2.32 13.87 11.00
C LYS A 189 0.80 13.84 11.22
N ASP A 190 0.01 13.68 10.17
CA ASP A 190 -1.45 13.66 10.24
C ASP A 190 -2.00 12.25 10.48
N TYR A 191 -1.37 11.22 9.90
CA TYR A 191 -1.77 9.83 10.08
C TYR A 191 -0.60 8.85 9.88
N HIS A 192 -0.80 7.63 10.38
CA HIS A 192 0.06 6.48 10.13
C HIS A 192 -0.75 5.25 9.76
N TYR A 193 -0.07 4.17 9.38
CA TYR A 193 -0.69 2.88 9.16
C TYR A 193 -0.25 1.86 10.20
N ALA A 194 -1.19 1.09 10.73
CA ALA A 194 -0.93 -0.23 11.28
C ALA A 194 -1.13 -1.25 10.16
N VAL A 195 -0.24 -2.23 10.04
CA VAL A 195 -0.19 -3.15 8.91
C VAL A 195 -0.05 -4.58 9.41
N GLY A 196 -0.94 -5.47 8.95
CA GLY A 196 -0.98 -6.87 9.36
C GLY A 196 -0.93 -7.80 8.15
N TYR A 197 -0.08 -8.82 8.23
CA TYR A 197 0.16 -9.75 7.12
C TYR A 197 -0.54 -11.10 7.29
N ASP A 198 -0.82 -11.48 8.54
CA ASP A 198 -1.27 -12.83 8.87
C ASP A 198 -2.77 -12.92 9.13
N SER A 199 -3.34 -14.06 8.73
CA SER A 199 -4.71 -14.47 9.01
C SER A 199 -5.06 -14.36 10.49
N PRO A 200 -6.31 -14.00 10.86
CA PRO A 200 -6.77 -14.03 12.24
C PRO A 200 -6.60 -15.40 12.93
N MET A 201 -6.45 -16.49 12.17
CA MET A 201 -6.26 -17.85 12.70
C MET A 201 -4.79 -18.17 13.04
N LYS A 202 -3.82 -17.37 12.57
CA LYS A 202 -2.39 -17.59 12.87
C LYS A 202 -2.08 -17.16 14.30
N ILE A 203 -1.59 -18.08 15.13
CA ILE A 203 -1.40 -17.80 16.57
C ILE A 203 0.04 -17.35 16.89
N LEU A 204 1.04 -17.93 16.22
CA LEU A 204 2.47 -17.71 16.47
C LEU A 204 3.18 -17.10 15.26
N ASN A 205 4.36 -16.50 15.49
CA ASN A 205 5.21 -15.90 14.46
C ASN A 205 4.45 -14.93 13.54
N ARG A 206 3.63 -14.10 14.18
CA ARG A 206 2.91 -13.02 13.50
C ARG A 206 3.87 -11.88 13.19
N HIS A 207 3.72 -11.29 12.01
CA HIS A 207 4.44 -10.11 11.56
C HIS A 207 3.47 -8.96 11.35
N ASN A 208 3.72 -7.86 12.06
CA ASN A 208 2.95 -6.63 11.90
C ASN A 208 3.93 -5.45 11.81
N GLU A 209 3.45 -4.35 11.25
CA GLU A 209 4.27 -3.18 11.02
C GLU A 209 3.51 -1.89 11.34
N VAL A 210 4.27 -0.83 11.63
CA VAL A 210 3.78 0.55 11.60
C VAL A 210 4.50 1.31 10.50
N TRP A 211 3.74 2.05 9.68
CA TRP A 211 4.29 2.87 8.59
C TRP A 211 4.00 4.36 8.77
N TYR A 212 5.01 5.17 8.52
CA TYR A 212 4.88 6.61 8.26
C TYR A 212 5.37 6.93 6.86
N MET A 213 4.59 7.69 6.09
CA MET A 213 5.01 8.13 4.77
C MET A 213 6.11 9.17 4.90
N VAL A 214 7.16 9.00 4.09
CA VAL A 214 8.24 9.98 3.94
C VAL A 214 7.67 11.25 3.31
N GLU A 215 8.07 12.40 3.83
CA GLU A 215 7.82 13.69 3.18
C GLU A 215 9.17 14.28 2.75
N GLY A 216 9.40 14.49 1.45
CA GLY A 216 10.71 14.88 0.94
C GLY A 216 11.67 13.69 0.78
N GLU A 217 12.93 13.88 1.14
CA GLU A 217 13.95 12.82 1.03
C GLU A 217 14.00 11.94 2.29
N PRO A 218 14.08 10.60 2.14
CA PRO A 218 14.18 9.71 3.27
C PRO A 218 15.53 9.85 3.96
N VAL A 219 15.52 9.82 5.29
CA VAL A 219 16.74 9.69 6.09
C VAL A 219 17.02 8.22 6.31
N CYS A 220 18.07 7.72 5.66
CA CYS A 220 18.54 6.36 5.90
C CYS A 220 19.26 6.30 7.25
N PRO A 221 18.97 5.28 8.07
CA PRO A 221 19.71 5.10 9.29
C PRO A 221 21.17 4.75 8.97
N THR A 222 22.11 5.34 9.67
CA THR A 222 23.50 4.89 9.63
C THR A 222 23.58 3.48 10.20
N SER A 223 24.26 2.59 9.50
CA SER A 223 24.52 1.23 9.98
C SER A 223 25.19 1.28 11.36
N SER A 224 24.60 0.59 12.33
CA SER A 224 25.16 0.33 13.66
C SER A 224 26.51 -0.36 13.58
#